data_AF-A0A1N7I0S1-F1
#
_entry.id   AF-A0A1N7I0S1-F1
#
_cell.length_a   1.000
_cell.length_b   1.000
_cell.length_c   1.000
_cell.angle_alpha   90.00
_cell.angle_beta   90.00
_cell.angle_gamma   90.00
#
_symmetry.space_group_name_H-M   'P 1'
#
loop_
_entity.id
_entity.type
_entity.pdbx_description
1 polymer ?
#
loop_
_entity_poly.entity_id
_entity_poly.type
_entity_poly.pdbx_seq_one_letter_code
_entity_poly.pdbx_strand_id
1 'polypeptide(L)'
;MESNLSDLEKLDDLRQKGILTEAEFQTKKTQILNQFGENKINQAKQSKKLKDEKNAKGCMKFFLIIILVFFILVFIIIVFGGNNKNSKTDSIVETSQSSTTINEIAKLEKELENNKLTKVQREEIEIEIKSIRTLEFAEKNISAWDRSNPKLVHAIKKTMNSPDSFEHIETTFDYKKNKVEATMTFRGNNAVGGTVLNVVKGIFDYDGNLLEIKDTK
;
A
#
# COMPACT_ATOMS: atom_id res chain seq x y z
N MET A 1 -6.87 23.28 9.49
CA MET A 1 -6.30 22.13 10.22
C MET A 1 -5.48 22.60 11.41
N GLU A 2 -4.83 23.77 11.31
CA GLU A 2 -4.01 24.39 12.36
C GLU A 2 -4.77 24.79 13.63
N SER A 3 -6.03 25.23 13.54
CA SER A 3 -6.83 25.64 14.71
C SER A 3 -6.96 24.54 15.76
N ASN A 4 -7.19 23.30 15.32
CA ASN A 4 -7.57 22.20 16.19
C ASN A 4 -6.37 21.52 16.84
N LEU A 5 -5.19 21.62 16.22
CA LEU A 5 -3.92 21.18 16.84
C LEU A 5 -3.53 22.14 17.96
N SER A 6 -3.71 23.44 17.73
CA SER A 6 -3.55 24.48 18.75
C SER A 6 -4.50 24.28 19.94
N ASP A 7 -5.73 23.80 19.69
CA ASP A 7 -6.71 23.58 20.77
C ASP A 7 -6.39 22.35 21.64
N LEU A 8 -5.75 21.33 21.07
CA LEU A 8 -5.22 20.18 21.83
C LEU A 8 -4.00 20.57 22.67
N GLU A 9 -3.13 21.42 22.14
CA GLU A 9 -1.94 21.93 22.84
C GLU A 9 -2.33 22.82 24.03
N LYS A 10 -3.33 23.69 23.85
CA LYS A 10 -3.90 24.50 24.96
C LYS A 10 -4.53 23.65 26.05
N LEU A 11 -5.16 22.53 25.71
CA LEU A 11 -5.74 21.61 26.69
C LEU A 11 -4.67 20.91 27.53
N ASP A 12 -3.54 20.55 26.91
CA ASP A 12 -2.43 19.95 27.66
C ASP A 12 -1.75 20.97 28.58
N ASP A 13 -1.57 22.21 28.14
CA ASP A 13 -1.04 23.31 28.97
C ASP A 13 -1.93 23.59 30.20
N LEU A 14 -3.26 23.55 30.04
CA LEU A 14 -4.21 23.69 31.15
C LEU A 14 -4.16 22.52 32.14
N ARG A 15 -3.90 21.30 31.65
CA ARG A 15 -3.70 20.11 32.49
C ARG A 15 -2.40 20.22 33.28
N GLN A 16 -1.30 20.60 32.63
CA GLN A 16 0.01 20.77 33.27
C GLN A 16 -0.01 21.87 34.33
N LYS A 17 -0.84 22.90 34.16
CA LYS A 17 -1.09 23.95 35.16
C LYS A 17 -1.99 23.52 36.33
N GLY A 18 -2.51 22.29 36.33
CA GLY A 18 -3.38 21.76 37.37
C GLY A 18 -4.78 22.39 37.39
N ILE A 19 -5.16 23.10 36.32
CA ILE A 19 -6.46 23.79 36.18
C ILE A 19 -7.55 22.79 35.77
N LEU A 20 -7.15 21.70 35.12
CA LEU A 20 -8.05 20.69 34.57
C LEU A 20 -7.72 19.32 35.14
N THR A 21 -8.74 18.58 35.59
CA THR A 21 -8.57 17.20 36.04
C THR A 21 -8.39 16.25 34.86
N GLU A 22 -7.74 15.10 35.08
CA GLU A 22 -7.50 14.11 34.01
C GLU A 22 -8.82 13.60 33.39
N ALA A 23 -9.88 13.47 34.18
CA ALA A 23 -11.21 13.07 33.68
C ALA A 23 -11.84 14.13 32.76
N GLU A 24 -11.69 15.41 33.09
CA GLU A 24 -12.18 16.51 32.26
C GLU A 24 -11.35 16.66 30.98
N PHE A 25 -10.04 16.42 31.05
CA PHE A 25 -9.16 16.40 29.88
C PHE A 25 -9.59 15.34 28.86
N GLN A 26 -9.82 14.09 29.30
CA GLN A 26 -10.24 13.01 28.41
C GLN A 26 -11.61 13.27 27.76
N THR A 27 -12.54 13.88 28.51
CA THR A 27 -13.85 14.25 27.99
C THR A 27 -13.73 15.31 26.88
N LYS A 28 -12.96 16.38 27.12
CA LYS A 28 -12.74 17.45 26.13
C LYS A 28 -11.96 16.98 24.91
N LYS A 29 -10.95 16.12 25.12
CA LYS A 29 -10.18 15.48 24.04
C LYS A 29 -11.08 14.65 23.13
N THR A 30 -11.99 13.87 23.70
CA THR A 30 -12.93 13.03 22.95
C THR A 30 -13.92 13.88 22.13
N GLN A 31 -14.40 15.00 22.68
CA GLN A 31 -15.27 15.93 21.95
C GLN A 31 -14.59 16.53 20.71
N ILE A 32 -13.34 16.98 20.84
CA ILE A 32 -12.55 17.54 19.73
C ILE A 32 -12.31 16.49 18.64
N LEU A 33 -12.00 15.24 19.04
CA LEU A 33 -11.79 14.14 18.10
C LEU A 33 -13.07 13.74 17.35
N ASN A 34 -14.22 13.73 18.00
CA ASN A 34 -15.50 13.43 17.35
C ASN A 34 -15.89 14.53 16.35
N GLN A 35 -15.68 15.81 16.70
CA GLN A 35 -15.88 16.94 15.79
C GLN A 35 -14.99 16.85 14.54
N PHE A 36 -13.78 16.27 14.66
CA PHE A 36 -12.90 16.01 13.53
C PHE A 36 -13.44 14.92 12.60
N GLY A 37 -13.99 13.84 13.16
CA GLY A 37 -14.60 12.75 12.40
C GLY A 37 -15.78 13.22 11.55
N GLU A 38 -16.69 13.98 12.14
CA GLU A 38 -17.89 14.48 11.43
C GLU A 38 -17.55 15.49 10.33
N ASN A 39 -16.59 16.39 10.57
CA ASN A 39 -16.17 17.38 9.58
C ASN A 39 -15.51 16.75 8.35
N LYS A 40 -14.72 15.68 8.51
CA LYS A 40 -14.12 14.94 7.38
C LYS A 40 -15.17 14.24 6.52
N ILE A 41 -16.18 13.63 7.15
CA ILE A 41 -17.27 12.94 6.44
C ILE A 41 -18.08 13.92 5.61
N ASN A 42 -18.34 15.13 6.14
CA ASN A 42 -19.11 16.16 5.43
C ASN A 42 -18.33 16.78 4.25
N GLN A 43 -17.01 16.97 4.38
CA GLN A 43 -16.16 17.42 3.27
C GLN A 43 -16.06 16.38 2.15
N ALA A 44 -15.98 15.09 2.50
CA ALA A 44 -15.98 14.00 1.51
C ALA A 44 -17.29 13.95 0.70
N LYS A 45 -18.45 14.16 1.35
CA LYS A 45 -19.77 14.18 0.69
C LYS A 45 -19.94 15.37 -0.26
N GLN A 46 -19.43 16.56 0.07
CA GLN A 46 -19.49 17.72 -0.82
C GLN A 46 -18.59 17.58 -2.05
N SER A 47 -17.39 16.99 -1.89
CA SER A 47 -16.45 16.78 -3.01
C SER A 47 -16.96 15.80 -4.08
N LYS A 48 -17.83 14.85 -3.70
CA LYS A 48 -18.41 13.86 -4.61
C LYS A 48 -19.50 14.47 -5.50
N LYS A 49 -20.25 15.48 -5.02
CA LYS A 49 -21.35 16.12 -5.76
C LYS A 49 -20.89 17.08 -6.87
N LEU A 50 -19.65 17.59 -6.81
CA LEU A 50 -19.10 18.54 -7.79
C LEU A 50 -18.35 17.89 -8.97
N LYS A 51 -18.04 16.59 -8.92
CA LYS A 51 -17.29 15.90 -9.98
C LYS A 51 -18.13 15.36 -11.14
N ASP A 52 -19.45 15.29 -10.97
CA ASP A 52 -20.33 14.68 -11.98
C ASP A 52 -20.77 15.63 -13.11
N GLU A 53 -20.45 16.94 -13.03
CA GLU A 53 -20.98 17.93 -13.99
C GLU A 53 -19.94 18.53 -14.98
N LYS A 54 -18.65 18.21 -14.88
CA LYS A 54 -17.60 18.90 -15.69
C LYS A 54 -16.78 18.03 -16.65
N ASN A 55 -16.98 16.72 -16.70
CA ASN A 55 -16.16 15.84 -17.53
C ASN A 55 -16.84 15.47 -18.85
N ALA A 56 -16.92 16.42 -19.80
CA ALA A 56 -17.30 16.06 -21.17
C ALA A 56 -16.62 16.84 -22.31
N LYS A 57 -15.88 17.94 -22.07
CA LYS A 57 -15.40 18.78 -23.21
C LYS A 57 -13.94 19.27 -23.18
N GLY A 58 -13.13 18.85 -22.19
CA GLY A 58 -11.74 19.35 -22.06
C GLY A 58 -10.61 18.42 -22.53
N CYS A 59 -10.85 17.10 -22.66
CA CYS A 59 -9.75 16.13 -22.72
C CYS A 59 -9.21 15.86 -24.15
N MET A 60 -9.95 16.18 -25.21
CA MET A 60 -9.58 15.77 -26.57
C MET A 60 -8.34 16.52 -27.11
N LYS A 61 -8.10 17.76 -26.67
CA LYS A 61 -6.93 18.55 -27.12
C LYS A 61 -5.61 18.08 -26.50
N PHE A 62 -5.64 17.56 -25.27
CA PHE A 62 -4.45 17.01 -24.63
C PHE A 62 -4.02 15.68 -25.24
N PHE A 63 -4.98 14.84 -25.64
CA PHE A 63 -4.68 13.56 -26.29
C PHE A 63 -3.93 13.73 -27.62
N LEU A 64 -4.28 14.73 -28.43
CA LEU A 64 -3.61 15.00 -29.70
C LEU A 64 -2.14 15.43 -29.53
N ILE A 65 -1.84 16.21 -28.48
CA ILE A 65 -0.47 16.65 -28.18
C ILE A 65 0.38 15.45 -27.73
N ILE A 66 -0.18 14.58 -26.88
CA ILE A 66 0.52 13.38 -26.38
C ILE A 66 0.84 12.42 -27.54
N ILE A 67 -0.11 12.22 -28.46
CA ILE A 67 0.10 11.40 -29.66
C ILE A 67 1.22 11.98 -30.53
N LEU A 68 1.24 13.29 -30.74
CA LEU A 68 2.27 13.95 -31.56
C LEU A 68 3.68 13.84 -30.93
N VAL A 69 3.79 13.98 -29.61
CA VAL A 69 5.05 13.79 -28.87
C VAL A 69 5.53 12.33 -28.96
N PHE A 70 4.62 11.36 -28.89
CA PHE A 70 4.94 9.94 -29.02
C PHE A 70 5.49 9.62 -30.41
N PHE A 71 4.90 10.16 -31.48
CA PHE A 71 5.42 9.97 -32.84
C PHE A 71 6.81 10.60 -33.04
N ILE A 72 7.08 11.76 -32.42
CA ILE A 72 8.42 12.37 -32.44
C ILE A 72 9.45 11.48 -31.73
N LEU A 73 9.11 10.91 -30.57
CA LEU A 73 9.99 9.99 -29.85
C LEU A 73 10.28 8.71 -30.64
N VAL A 74 9.26 8.11 -31.26
CA VAL A 74 9.42 6.92 -32.12
C VAL A 74 10.29 7.26 -33.34
N PHE A 75 10.10 8.44 -33.94
CA PHE A 75 10.91 8.90 -35.07
C PHE A 75 12.39 9.10 -34.67
N ILE A 76 12.66 9.64 -33.48
CA ILE A 76 14.03 9.75 -32.94
C ILE A 76 14.65 8.37 -32.77
N ILE A 77 13.91 7.38 -32.24
CA ILE A 77 14.41 6.01 -32.09
C ILE A 77 14.72 5.38 -33.45
N ILE A 78 13.91 5.61 -34.48
CA ILE A 78 14.16 5.05 -35.82
C ILE A 78 15.37 5.73 -36.49
N VAL A 79 15.49 7.05 -36.37
CA VAL A 79 16.56 7.82 -37.04
C VAL A 79 17.91 7.67 -36.34
N PHE A 80 17.92 7.56 -35.00
CA PHE A 80 19.14 7.47 -34.20
C PHE A 80 19.42 6.06 -33.66
N GLY A 81 18.47 5.13 -33.74
CA GLY A 81 18.60 3.74 -33.27
C GLY A 81 19.34 2.82 -34.23
N GLY A 82 20.42 3.31 -34.86
CA GLY A 82 21.32 2.54 -35.70
C GLY A 82 22.60 2.15 -34.97
N ASN A 83 22.74 0.87 -34.65
CA ASN A 83 23.94 0.17 -34.16
C ASN A 83 24.45 0.48 -32.75
N ASN A 84 24.08 -0.39 -31.80
CA ASN A 84 25.10 -1.00 -30.94
C ASN A 84 24.73 -2.47 -30.63
N LYS A 85 25.55 -3.41 -31.11
CA LYS A 85 25.51 -4.81 -30.70
C LYS A 85 26.34 -4.95 -29.44
N ASN A 86 25.83 -5.72 -28.49
CA ASN A 86 26.47 -6.16 -27.25
C ASN A 86 26.74 -5.06 -26.21
N SER A 87 25.84 -4.98 -25.24
CA SER A 87 26.28 -4.94 -23.85
C SER A 87 25.30 -5.72 -22.99
N LYS A 88 25.84 -6.74 -22.35
CA LYS A 88 25.30 -7.35 -21.14
C LYS A 88 25.12 -6.22 -20.12
N THR A 89 23.89 -5.81 -19.89
CA THR A 89 23.58 -4.79 -18.87
C THR A 89 23.19 -5.55 -17.61
N ASP A 90 24.20 -5.83 -16.79
CA ASP A 90 24.01 -6.05 -15.37
C ASP A 90 23.46 -4.73 -14.78
N SER A 91 22.14 -4.60 -14.63
CA SER A 91 21.54 -3.46 -13.93
C SER A 91 21.51 -3.75 -12.45
N ILE A 92 22.66 -3.55 -11.81
CA ILE A 92 22.78 -3.23 -10.39
C ILE A 92 22.22 -1.81 -10.22
N VAL A 93 20.92 -1.71 -9.92
CA VAL A 93 20.30 -0.50 -9.36
C VAL A 93 19.28 -0.94 -8.33
N GLU A 94 19.75 -1.53 -7.23
CA GLU A 94 18.86 -1.90 -6.12
C GLU A 94 19.63 -2.01 -4.81
N THR A 95 20.37 -0.95 -4.40
CA THR A 95 21.16 -1.04 -3.16
C THR A 95 21.48 0.32 -2.54
N SER A 96 20.46 1.08 -2.12
CA SER A 96 20.73 2.26 -1.26
C SER A 96 19.67 2.51 -0.20
N GLN A 97 18.41 2.11 -0.40
CA GLN A 97 17.35 2.28 0.61
C GLN A 97 17.10 1.01 1.44
N SER A 98 17.14 -0.18 0.82
CA SER A 98 16.88 -1.44 1.52
C SER A 98 17.92 -1.77 2.61
N SER A 99 19.16 -1.26 2.50
CA SER A 99 20.20 -1.47 3.52
C SER A 99 19.94 -0.68 4.80
N THR A 100 19.34 0.51 4.71
CA THR A 100 19.08 1.37 5.87
C THR A 100 17.95 0.81 6.71
N THR A 101 16.86 0.39 6.06
CA THR A 101 15.68 -0.17 6.72
C THR A 101 15.96 -1.51 7.39
N ILE A 102 16.73 -2.40 6.74
CA ILE A 102 17.14 -3.69 7.32
C ILE A 102 18.02 -3.48 8.56
N ASN A 103 18.94 -2.50 8.52
CA ASN A 103 19.78 -2.16 9.67
C ASN A 103 18.98 -1.56 10.84
N GLU A 104 17.92 -0.82 10.54
CA GLU A 104 17.01 -0.23 11.53
C GLU A 104 16.16 -1.31 12.22
N ILE A 105 15.59 -2.25 11.45
CA ILE A 105 14.87 -3.42 12.00
C ILE A 105 15.80 -4.24 12.91
N ALA A 106 17.02 -4.54 12.46
CA ALA A 106 17.97 -5.34 13.25
C ALA A 106 18.38 -4.64 14.56
N LYS A 107 18.47 -3.31 14.56
CA LYS A 107 18.74 -2.51 15.76
C LYS A 107 17.57 -2.56 16.75
N LEU A 108 16.34 -2.41 16.24
CA LEU A 108 15.11 -2.48 17.03
C LEU A 108 14.88 -3.87 17.62
N GLU A 109 15.14 -4.94 16.88
CA GLU A 109 15.05 -6.32 17.39
C GLU A 109 16.04 -6.58 18.52
N LYS A 110 17.29 -6.11 18.38
CA LYS A 110 18.30 -6.20 19.44
C LYS A 110 17.90 -5.39 20.69
N GLU A 111 17.21 -4.27 20.50
CA GLU A 111 16.67 -3.48 21.61
C GLU A 111 15.52 -4.21 22.30
N LEU A 112 14.62 -4.85 21.55
CA LEU A 112 13.54 -5.69 22.08
C LEU A 112 14.06 -6.86 22.94
N GLU A 113 15.16 -7.49 22.54
CA GLU A 113 15.78 -8.62 23.26
C GLU A 113 16.49 -8.21 24.56
N ASN A 114 16.84 -6.93 24.73
CA ASN A 114 17.49 -6.46 25.94
C ASN A 114 16.49 -6.44 27.11
N ASN A 115 16.78 -7.19 28.19
CA ASN A 115 15.93 -7.38 29.37
C ASN A 115 15.76 -6.12 30.27
N LYS A 116 16.00 -4.91 29.73
CA LYS A 116 15.86 -3.63 30.45
C LYS A 116 14.63 -2.81 30.02
N LEU A 117 13.86 -3.27 29.04
CA LEU A 117 12.73 -2.50 28.53
C LEU A 117 11.50 -2.61 29.44
N THR A 118 10.75 -1.51 29.51
CA THR A 118 9.40 -1.52 30.05
C THR A 118 8.44 -2.20 29.07
N LYS A 119 7.25 -2.62 29.54
CA LYS A 119 6.23 -3.23 28.68
C LYS A 119 5.80 -2.29 27.54
N VAL A 120 5.66 -1.00 27.85
CA VAL A 120 5.27 0.04 26.90
C VAL A 120 6.31 0.21 25.79
N GLN A 121 7.60 0.28 26.14
CA GLN A 121 8.67 0.41 25.14
C GLN A 121 8.77 -0.80 24.20
N ARG A 122 8.52 -2.01 24.72
CA ARG A 122 8.47 -3.21 23.87
C ARG A 122 7.33 -3.16 22.86
N GLU A 123 6.15 -2.72 23.29
CA GLU A 123 4.98 -2.60 22.43
C GLU A 123 5.18 -1.54 21.34
N GLU A 124 5.81 -0.40 21.66
CA GLU A 124 6.17 0.64 20.68
C GLU A 124 7.12 0.11 19.61
N ILE A 125 8.19 -0.57 20.02
CA ILE A 125 9.17 -1.17 19.10
C ILE A 125 8.53 -2.26 18.23
N GLU A 126 7.65 -3.10 18.77
CA GLU A 126 6.94 -4.11 17.98
C GLU A 126 6.00 -3.48 16.94
N ILE A 127 5.34 -2.37 17.28
CA ILE A 127 4.49 -1.62 16.34
C ILE A 127 5.34 -1.01 15.23
N GLU A 128 6.51 -0.45 15.57
CA GLU A 128 7.43 0.14 14.61
C GLU A 128 8.04 -0.90 13.66
N ILE A 129 8.54 -2.01 14.18
CA ILE A 129 9.02 -3.12 13.33
C ILE A 129 7.91 -3.61 12.39
N LYS A 130 6.69 -3.74 12.91
CA LYS A 130 5.54 -4.18 12.11
C LYS A 130 5.20 -3.18 11.00
N SER A 131 5.22 -1.89 11.29
CA SER A 131 4.88 -0.85 10.31
C SER A 131 5.92 -0.81 9.18
N ILE A 132 7.21 -0.88 9.54
CA ILE A 132 8.31 -0.90 8.57
C ILE A 132 8.20 -2.12 7.65
N ARG A 133 8.09 -3.33 8.23
CA ARG A 133 7.96 -4.58 7.45
C ARG A 133 6.74 -4.56 6.52
N THR A 134 5.63 -4.01 6.99
CA THR A 134 4.40 -3.89 6.20
C THR A 134 4.60 -2.98 4.99
N LEU A 135 5.26 -1.83 5.18
CA LEU A 135 5.55 -0.89 4.10
C LEU A 135 6.52 -1.49 3.08
N GLU A 136 7.63 -2.08 3.54
CA GLU A 136 8.61 -2.71 2.64
C GLU A 136 8.00 -3.84 1.82
N PHE A 137 7.17 -4.69 2.44
CA PHE A 137 6.48 -5.74 1.72
C PHE A 137 5.55 -5.15 0.66
N ALA A 138 4.77 -4.13 1.01
CA ALA A 138 3.81 -3.52 0.10
C ALA A 138 4.48 -2.88 -1.12
N GLU A 139 5.55 -2.12 -0.91
CA GLU A 139 6.28 -1.44 -1.98
C GLU A 139 6.92 -2.43 -2.97
N LYS A 140 7.47 -3.53 -2.46
CA LYS A 140 8.21 -4.51 -3.28
C LYS A 140 7.31 -5.54 -3.96
N ASN A 141 6.22 -5.94 -3.30
CA ASN A 141 5.47 -7.13 -3.71
C ASN A 141 4.02 -6.87 -4.13
N ILE A 142 3.52 -5.63 -4.00
CA ILE A 142 2.14 -5.28 -4.37
C ILE A 142 2.15 -4.38 -5.59
N SER A 143 1.34 -4.73 -6.60
CA SER A 143 1.10 -3.91 -7.77
C SER A 143 0.45 -2.59 -7.38
N ALA A 144 1.03 -1.48 -7.82
CA ALA A 144 0.50 -0.14 -7.55
C ALA A 144 -0.83 0.14 -8.26
N TRP A 145 -1.17 -0.62 -9.30
CA TRP A 145 -2.34 -0.37 -10.15
C TRP A 145 -3.62 -1.02 -9.63
N ASP A 146 -3.58 -2.34 -9.44
CA ASP A 146 -4.72 -3.17 -9.07
C ASP A 146 -4.57 -3.78 -7.67
N ARG A 147 -3.45 -3.50 -6.98
CA ARG A 147 -3.14 -4.06 -5.66
C ARG A 147 -3.00 -5.58 -5.65
N SER A 148 -2.80 -6.20 -6.81
CA SER A 148 -2.51 -7.63 -6.92
C SER A 148 -1.08 -7.95 -6.45
N ASN A 149 -0.81 -9.21 -6.12
CA ASN A 149 0.55 -9.70 -5.89
C ASN A 149 1.00 -10.50 -7.13
N PRO A 150 2.02 -10.04 -7.89
CA PRO A 150 2.42 -10.69 -9.14
C PRO A 150 2.83 -12.16 -8.98
N LYS A 151 3.49 -12.52 -7.86
CA LYS A 151 3.87 -13.90 -7.57
C LYS A 151 2.64 -14.78 -7.35
N LEU A 152 1.64 -14.29 -6.62
CA LEU A 152 0.36 -14.99 -6.43
C LEU A 152 -0.38 -15.17 -7.75
N VAL A 153 -0.49 -14.11 -8.55
CA VAL A 153 -1.13 -14.14 -9.87
C VAL A 153 -0.49 -15.20 -10.75
N HIS A 154 0.85 -15.23 -10.80
CA HIS A 154 1.58 -16.19 -11.59
C HIS A 154 1.37 -17.64 -11.10
N ALA A 155 1.35 -17.84 -9.79
CA ALA A 155 1.10 -19.16 -9.21
C ALA A 155 -0.32 -19.66 -9.49
N ILE A 156 -1.34 -18.79 -9.38
CA ILE A 156 -2.72 -19.12 -9.72
C ILE A 156 -2.85 -19.44 -11.21
N LYS A 157 -2.30 -18.59 -12.09
CA LYS A 157 -2.34 -18.83 -13.55
C LYS A 157 -1.75 -20.19 -13.94
N LYS A 158 -0.72 -20.66 -13.24
CA LYS A 158 -0.11 -21.98 -13.48
C LYS A 158 -1.02 -23.16 -13.13
N THR A 159 -1.96 -22.99 -12.21
CA THR A 159 -2.89 -24.05 -11.80
C THR A 159 -4.21 -24.00 -12.58
N MET A 160 -4.47 -22.92 -13.32
CA MET A 160 -5.68 -22.77 -14.12
C MET A 160 -5.64 -23.55 -15.43
N ASN A 161 -6.80 -24.09 -15.82
CA ASN A 161 -6.98 -24.73 -17.13
C ASN A 161 -6.82 -23.75 -18.30
N SER A 162 -7.24 -22.49 -18.11
CA SER A 162 -7.15 -21.43 -19.12
C SER A 162 -6.51 -20.18 -18.52
N PRO A 163 -5.16 -20.10 -18.47
CA PRO A 163 -4.44 -19.01 -17.81
C PRO A 163 -4.77 -17.62 -18.39
N ASP A 164 -5.06 -17.55 -19.69
CA ASP A 164 -5.39 -16.31 -20.41
C ASP A 164 -6.76 -15.73 -20.01
N SER A 165 -7.62 -16.55 -19.42
CA SER A 165 -8.93 -16.12 -18.91
C SER A 165 -8.89 -15.49 -17.53
N PHE A 166 -7.70 -15.43 -16.90
CA PHE A 166 -7.55 -14.85 -15.57
C PHE A 166 -7.84 -13.34 -15.58
N GLU A 167 -8.75 -12.92 -14.71
CA GLU A 167 -9.06 -11.52 -14.43
C GLU A 167 -9.00 -11.30 -12.92
N HIS A 168 -8.10 -10.41 -12.48
CA HIS A 168 -7.99 -10.02 -11.08
C HIS A 168 -9.19 -9.12 -10.70
N ILE A 169 -9.78 -9.36 -9.52
CA ILE A 169 -10.85 -8.51 -8.96
C ILE A 169 -10.31 -7.70 -7.79
N GLU A 170 -9.79 -8.39 -6.78
CA GLU A 170 -9.29 -7.75 -5.56
C GLU A 170 -8.27 -8.62 -4.85
N THR A 171 -7.43 -7.98 -4.04
CA THR A 171 -6.57 -8.67 -3.09
C THR A 171 -6.51 -7.91 -1.78
N THR A 172 -6.77 -8.62 -0.69
CA THR A 172 -6.65 -8.10 0.67
C THR A 172 -5.43 -8.72 1.33
N PHE A 173 -4.75 -7.95 2.18
CA PHE A 173 -3.53 -8.38 2.88
C PHE A 173 -3.72 -8.24 4.39
N ASP A 174 -3.41 -9.30 5.11
CA ASP A 174 -3.44 -9.36 6.57
C ASP A 174 -2.02 -9.62 7.10
N TYR A 175 -1.46 -8.61 7.76
CA TYR A 175 -0.08 -8.59 8.25
C TYR A 175 -0.02 -9.20 9.66
N LYS A 176 0.50 -10.43 9.75
CA LYS A 176 0.75 -11.15 11.00
C LYS A 176 2.19 -10.96 11.47
N LYS A 177 2.53 -11.41 12.68
CA LYS A 177 3.87 -11.21 13.27
C LYS A 177 5.02 -11.67 12.36
N ASN A 178 4.87 -12.84 11.72
CA ASN A 178 5.96 -13.48 10.95
C ASN A 178 5.63 -13.72 9.47
N LYS A 179 4.42 -13.36 9.03
CA LYS A 179 3.92 -13.72 7.69
C LYS A 179 2.86 -12.73 7.23
N VAL A 180 2.66 -12.68 5.92
CA VAL A 180 1.59 -11.92 5.28
C VAL A 180 0.61 -12.90 4.65
N GLU A 181 -0.68 -12.79 4.99
CA GLU A 181 -1.73 -13.58 4.35
C GLU A 181 -2.44 -12.71 3.31
N ALA A 182 -2.39 -13.11 2.04
CA ALA A 182 -3.08 -12.45 0.94
C ALA A 182 -4.32 -13.26 0.56
N THR A 183 -5.49 -12.64 0.54
CA THR A 183 -6.72 -13.26 0.01
C THR A 183 -7.06 -12.58 -1.31
N MET A 184 -7.00 -13.34 -2.40
CA MET A 184 -7.21 -12.86 -3.77
C MET A 184 -8.51 -13.43 -4.32
N THR A 185 -9.34 -12.53 -4.83
CA THR A 185 -10.55 -12.86 -5.60
C THR A 185 -10.25 -12.63 -7.07
N PHE A 186 -10.55 -13.61 -7.93
CA PHE A 186 -10.30 -13.54 -9.37
C PHE A 186 -11.37 -14.29 -10.16
N ARG A 187 -11.48 -14.00 -11.45
CA ARG A 187 -12.27 -14.77 -12.41
C ARG A 187 -11.39 -15.59 -13.32
N GLY A 188 -11.93 -16.72 -13.77
CA GLY A 188 -11.28 -17.57 -14.76
C GLY A 188 -12.25 -18.58 -15.36
N ASN A 189 -11.93 -19.08 -16.53
CA ASN A 189 -12.71 -20.12 -17.19
C ASN A 189 -12.41 -21.48 -16.56
N ASN A 190 -13.47 -22.23 -16.26
CA ASN A 190 -13.39 -23.62 -15.83
C ASN A 190 -13.19 -24.56 -17.02
N ALA A 191 -13.06 -25.87 -16.75
CA ALA A 191 -12.88 -26.88 -17.81
C ALA A 191 -14.03 -26.96 -18.83
N VAL A 192 -15.21 -26.46 -18.49
CA VAL A 192 -16.41 -26.46 -19.34
C VAL A 192 -16.55 -25.12 -20.10
N GLY A 193 -15.58 -24.21 -19.97
CA GLY A 193 -15.57 -22.91 -20.65
C GLY A 193 -16.42 -21.83 -19.98
N GLY A 194 -17.01 -22.11 -18.82
CA GLY A 194 -17.75 -21.12 -18.03
C GLY A 194 -16.83 -20.26 -17.17
N THR A 195 -17.04 -18.95 -17.15
CA THR A 195 -16.32 -18.03 -16.26
C THR A 195 -16.84 -18.15 -14.83
N VAL A 196 -15.96 -18.46 -13.89
CA VAL A 196 -16.26 -18.63 -12.47
C VAL A 196 -15.44 -17.67 -11.61
N LEU A 197 -16.00 -17.25 -10.48
CA LEU A 197 -15.33 -16.45 -9.47
C LEU A 197 -14.70 -17.37 -8.43
N ASN A 198 -13.40 -17.19 -8.18
CA ASN A 198 -12.61 -18.01 -7.27
C ASN A 198 -11.94 -17.13 -6.21
N VAL A 199 -11.68 -17.74 -5.05
CA VAL A 199 -10.98 -17.11 -3.93
C VAL A 199 -9.82 -18.01 -3.51
N VAL A 200 -8.62 -17.45 -3.52
CA VAL A 200 -7.39 -18.12 -3.11
C VAL A 200 -6.71 -17.35 -2.00
N LYS A 201 -6.14 -18.06 -1.04
CA LYS A 201 -5.30 -17.52 0.01
C LYS A 201 -3.83 -17.88 -0.23
N GLY A 202 -2.97 -16.87 -0.39
CA GLY A 202 -1.52 -17.03 -0.42
C GLY A 202 -0.90 -16.64 0.92
N ILE A 203 0.10 -17.39 1.38
CA ILE A 203 0.88 -17.09 2.59
C ILE A 203 2.30 -16.72 2.16
N PHE A 204 2.79 -15.57 2.60
CA PHE A 204 4.10 -15.04 2.28
C PHE A 204 4.94 -14.79 3.53
N ASP A 205 6.26 -14.82 3.37
CA ASP A 205 7.15 -14.12 4.30
C ASP A 205 7.19 -12.60 3.98
N TYR A 206 7.88 -11.83 4.83
CA TYR A 206 8.02 -10.38 4.61
C TYR A 206 9.00 -10.01 3.49
N ASP A 207 9.83 -10.95 3.04
CA ASP A 207 10.67 -10.79 1.84
C ASP A 207 9.86 -10.95 0.54
N GLY A 208 8.63 -11.45 0.65
CA GLY A 208 7.73 -11.65 -0.48
C GLY A 208 7.86 -13.02 -1.14
N ASN A 209 8.50 -13.99 -0.52
CA ASN A 209 8.49 -15.37 -0.99
C ASN A 209 7.13 -16.00 -0.67
N LEU A 210 6.55 -16.67 -1.67
CA LEU A 210 5.29 -17.39 -1.51
C LEU A 210 5.57 -18.74 -0.85
N LEU A 211 5.08 -18.92 0.37
CA LEU A 211 5.30 -20.11 1.19
C LEU A 211 4.23 -21.18 0.94
N GLU A 212 2.96 -20.76 0.81
CA GLU A 212 1.82 -21.69 0.69
C GLU A 212 0.67 -21.04 -0.07
N ILE A 213 -0.11 -21.86 -0.79
CA ILE A 213 -1.36 -21.47 -1.44
C ILE A 213 -2.47 -22.39 -0.94
N LYS A 214 -3.61 -21.81 -0.54
CA LYS A 214 -4.80 -22.51 -0.08
C LYS A 214 -6.01 -22.05 -0.87
N ASP A 215 -6.78 -23.01 -1.35
CA ASP A 215 -8.09 -22.73 -1.92
C ASP A 215 -9.08 -22.45 -0.78
N THR A 216 -9.85 -21.38 -0.91
CA THR A 216 -10.93 -21.10 0.04
C THR A 216 -12.21 -21.67 -0.58
N LYS A 217 -12.72 -22.75 0.02
CA LYS A 217 -13.98 -23.39 -0.41
C LYS A 217 -15.18 -22.46 -0.27
#